data_AF-A0A7J6UX96-F1
#
_entry.id   AF-A0A7J6UX96-F1
#
_cell.length_a   1.000
_cell.length_b   1.000
_cell.length_c   1.000
_cell.angle_alpha   90.00
_cell.angle_beta   90.00
_cell.angle_gamma   90.00
#
_symmetry.space_group_name_H-M   'P 1'
#
loop_
_entity.id
_entity.type
_entity.pdbx_description
1 polymer ?
#
loop_
_entity_poly.entity_id
_entity_poly.type
_entity_poly.pdbx_seq_one_letter_code
_entity_poly.pdbx_strand_id
1 'polypeptide(L)'
;VTSFKCGGFAMGYSANHMLSDGIGLRIFFENVASLLAGKPLPFPPYNNRRDLAARTPPRVEFSHRELTKVSIPERDKTIYMKIFQIMDENLDNKIFHLSSDNILKLKKEAKMSNVEGTDIITSFNVVMAHLWRCRGLSENDPEKKTSTILYAVDLRSRLQPPLPLSYAGNAIISAYATASISELKEKPLGYLVQLISQGTKRITNEYARSHIDWLELHTGFPHGDFYVSPWWKIGLADVDYPWGRPKYCTPVLHFRKLLVLLLPNSDGLNVLVSLPHDEMGKFQDLFRRLDSFHISQSRL
;
A
#
# COMPACT_ATOMS: atom_id res chain seq x y z
N VAL A 1 -5.51 -6.86 -26.39
CA VAL A 1 -6.55 -7.87 -26.04
C VAL A 1 -6.09 -9.20 -26.59
N THR A 2 -6.24 -10.27 -25.81
CA THR A 2 -5.85 -11.63 -26.22
C THR A 2 -7.06 -12.54 -26.16
N SER A 3 -7.53 -13.03 -27.30
CA SER A 3 -8.69 -13.92 -27.39
C SER A 3 -8.30 -15.38 -27.19
N PHE A 4 -9.14 -16.14 -26.52
CA PHE A 4 -8.99 -17.58 -26.31
C PHE A 4 -9.92 -18.37 -27.24
N LYS A 5 -9.55 -19.62 -27.56
CA LYS A 5 -10.34 -20.51 -28.43
C LYS A 5 -11.77 -20.77 -27.92
N CYS A 6 -12.02 -20.63 -26.62
CA CYS A 6 -13.34 -20.82 -26.00
C CYS A 6 -14.26 -19.58 -26.11
N GLY A 7 -13.85 -18.52 -26.79
CA GLY A 7 -14.61 -17.27 -26.92
C GLY A 7 -14.40 -16.27 -25.79
N GLY A 8 -13.72 -16.66 -24.70
CA GLY A 8 -13.24 -15.72 -23.68
C GLY A 8 -12.06 -14.88 -24.18
N PHE A 9 -11.68 -13.85 -23.42
CA PHE A 9 -10.48 -13.04 -23.72
C PHE A 9 -9.86 -12.46 -22.44
N ALA A 10 -8.62 -11.99 -22.56
CA ALA A 10 -7.92 -11.22 -21.56
C ALA A 10 -7.65 -9.79 -22.06
N MET A 11 -7.85 -8.81 -21.18
CA MET A 11 -7.44 -7.42 -21.41
C MET A 11 -6.18 -7.14 -20.60
N GLY A 12 -5.07 -6.97 -21.30
CA GLY A 12 -3.85 -6.44 -20.71
C GLY A 12 -3.87 -4.91 -20.77
N TYR A 13 -3.46 -4.27 -19.67
CA TYR A 13 -3.31 -2.83 -19.59
C TYR A 13 -1.95 -2.49 -18.99
N SER A 14 -1.27 -1.53 -19.62
CA SER A 14 -0.02 -0.97 -19.12
C SER A 14 -0.12 0.54 -19.21
N ALA A 15 0.27 1.22 -18.12
CA ALA A 15 0.30 2.67 -18.09
C ALA A 15 1.45 3.17 -17.24
N ASN A 16 1.88 4.38 -17.58
CA ASN A 16 2.83 5.11 -16.76
C ASN A 16 2.12 5.60 -15.49
N HIS A 17 2.56 5.14 -14.33
CA HIS A 17 1.97 5.51 -13.03
C HIS A 17 2.10 7.02 -12.75
N MET A 18 2.97 7.78 -13.44
CA MET A 18 2.98 9.25 -13.33
C MET A 18 1.65 9.89 -13.78
N LEU A 19 0.88 9.22 -14.64
CA LEU A 19 -0.34 9.77 -15.21
C LEU A 19 -1.56 9.61 -14.29
N SER A 20 -1.64 8.52 -13.53
CA SER A 20 -2.82 8.15 -12.76
C SER A 20 -2.48 7.18 -11.64
N ASP A 21 -3.21 7.27 -10.53
CA ASP A 21 -3.20 6.26 -9.48
C ASP A 21 -4.23 5.14 -9.74
N GLY A 22 -4.33 4.18 -8.81
CA GLY A 22 -5.28 3.07 -8.94
C GLY A 22 -6.76 3.48 -9.03
N ILE A 23 -7.14 4.59 -8.38
CA ILE A 23 -8.52 5.10 -8.43
C ILE A 23 -8.79 5.75 -9.79
N GLY A 24 -7.86 6.56 -10.29
CA GLY A 24 -7.93 7.12 -11.63
C GLY A 24 -7.95 6.03 -12.71
N LEU A 25 -7.22 4.92 -12.50
CA LEU A 25 -7.30 3.75 -13.37
C LEU A 25 -8.67 3.07 -13.35
N ARG A 26 -9.30 2.92 -12.18
CA ARG A 26 -10.68 2.42 -12.12
C ARG A 26 -11.63 3.32 -12.88
N ILE A 27 -11.56 4.63 -12.68
CA ILE A 27 -12.41 5.61 -13.37
C ILE A 27 -12.25 5.49 -14.88
N PHE A 28 -11.02 5.31 -15.37
CA PHE A 28 -10.76 5.04 -16.77
C PHE A 28 -11.51 3.80 -17.27
N PHE A 29 -11.46 2.69 -16.53
CA PHE A 29 -12.16 1.46 -16.93
C PHE A 29 -13.69 1.56 -16.85
N GLU A 30 -14.23 2.24 -15.84
CA GLU A 30 -15.68 2.52 -15.74
C GLU A 30 -16.16 3.33 -16.95
N ASN A 31 -15.39 4.34 -17.35
CA ASN A 31 -15.66 5.12 -18.55
C ASN A 31 -15.58 4.30 -19.83
N VAL A 32 -14.55 3.46 -19.99
CA VAL A 32 -14.42 2.54 -21.13
C VAL A 32 -15.60 1.58 -21.18
N ALA A 33 -15.99 0.97 -20.06
CA ALA A 33 -17.13 0.08 -19.97
C ALA A 33 -18.43 0.78 -20.40
N SER A 34 -18.65 2.02 -19.95
CA SER A 34 -19.82 2.81 -20.33
C SER A 34 -19.86 3.15 -21.81
N LEU A 35 -18.73 3.57 -22.40
CA LEU A 35 -18.64 3.86 -23.83
C LEU A 35 -18.92 2.62 -24.69
N LEU A 36 -18.39 1.46 -24.29
CA LEU A 36 -18.64 0.19 -24.96
C LEU A 36 -20.12 -0.23 -24.87
N ALA A 37 -20.84 0.23 -23.84
CA ALA A 37 -22.28 0.03 -23.69
C ALA A 37 -23.12 1.08 -24.44
N GLY A 38 -22.51 2.00 -25.19
CA GLY A 38 -23.21 3.10 -25.88
C GLY A 38 -23.80 4.15 -24.94
N LYS A 39 -23.26 4.26 -23.71
CA LYS A 39 -23.72 5.18 -22.66
C LYS A 39 -22.77 6.38 -22.51
N PRO A 40 -23.23 7.51 -21.94
CA PRO A 40 -22.35 8.63 -21.60
C PRO A 40 -21.32 8.24 -20.53
N LEU A 41 -20.28 9.05 -20.38
CA LEU A 41 -19.25 8.85 -19.35
C LEU A 41 -19.86 9.02 -17.95
N PRO A 42 -19.84 7.99 -17.08
CA PRO A 42 -20.31 8.12 -15.69
C PRO A 42 -19.42 9.02 -14.87
N PHE A 43 -18.12 9.10 -15.22
CA PHE A 43 -17.13 9.91 -14.53
C PHE A 43 -16.35 10.75 -15.54
N PRO A 44 -16.91 11.87 -16.04
CA PRO A 44 -16.19 12.76 -16.94
C PRO A 44 -14.83 13.14 -16.32
N PRO A 45 -13.70 12.85 -17.01
CA PRO A 45 -12.39 12.91 -16.39
C PRO A 45 -12.02 14.34 -16.00
N TYR A 46 -11.70 14.54 -14.74
CA TYR A 46 -11.23 15.82 -14.24
C TYR A 46 -9.69 15.83 -14.21
N ASN A 47 -9.09 16.70 -15.03
CA ASN A 47 -7.66 16.70 -15.34
C ASN A 47 -6.89 17.95 -14.86
N ASN A 48 -7.47 18.78 -14.00
CA ASN A 48 -6.77 19.94 -13.48
C ASN A 48 -5.66 19.53 -12.50
N ARG A 49 -4.44 19.34 -13.00
CA ARG A 49 -3.27 18.97 -12.18
C ARG A 49 -2.85 20.05 -11.19
N ARG A 50 -3.26 21.31 -11.42
CA ARG A 50 -2.90 22.43 -10.55
C ARG A 50 -3.50 22.34 -9.15
N ASP A 51 -4.55 21.54 -8.95
CA ASP A 51 -5.14 21.33 -7.62
C ASP A 51 -4.14 20.69 -6.64
N LEU A 52 -3.12 20.01 -7.17
CA LEU A 52 -2.01 19.40 -6.43
C LEU A 52 -0.66 20.09 -6.72
N ALA A 53 -0.67 21.30 -7.28
CA ALA A 53 0.56 22.08 -7.40
C ALA A 53 1.06 22.53 -6.02
N ALA A 54 2.37 22.71 -5.91
CA ALA A 54 2.99 23.34 -4.76
C ALA A 54 2.47 24.77 -4.58
N ARG A 55 2.46 25.23 -3.33
CA ARG A 55 2.14 26.61 -2.98
C ARG A 55 3.23 27.55 -3.51
N THR A 56 2.89 28.83 -3.70
CA THR A 56 3.86 29.86 -4.11
C THR A 56 3.93 30.97 -3.06
N PRO A 57 5.04 31.08 -2.30
CA PRO A 57 6.18 30.17 -2.27
C PRO A 57 5.85 28.81 -1.62
N PRO A 58 6.63 27.74 -1.91
CA PRO A 58 6.49 26.47 -1.21
C PRO A 58 6.75 26.65 0.30
N ARG A 59 5.94 26.00 1.14
CA ARG A 59 6.02 26.07 2.61
C ARG A 59 6.09 24.67 3.20
N VAL A 60 7.25 24.29 3.73
CA VAL A 60 7.41 23.01 4.42
C VAL A 60 7.18 23.24 5.91
N GLU A 61 6.03 22.77 6.41
CA GLU A 61 5.57 22.99 7.79
C GLU A 61 5.79 21.74 8.67
N PHE A 62 5.98 20.57 8.05
CA PHE A 62 6.14 19.30 8.75
C PHE A 62 7.42 18.58 8.34
N SER A 63 7.90 17.70 9.23
CA SER A 63 8.94 16.73 8.90
C SER A 63 8.34 15.56 8.10
N HIS A 64 8.93 15.30 6.93
CA HIS A 64 8.55 14.21 6.02
C HIS A 64 9.57 13.08 6.12
N ARG A 65 9.44 12.22 7.15
CA ARG A 65 10.37 11.08 7.39
C ARG A 65 10.16 9.94 6.40
N GLU A 66 8.98 9.89 5.81
CA GLU A 66 8.62 9.02 4.70
C GLU A 66 9.28 9.42 3.38
N LEU A 67 10.03 10.51 3.34
CA LEU A 67 10.74 11.00 2.16
C LEU A 67 12.23 11.14 2.43
N THR A 68 13.03 11.00 1.37
CA THR A 68 14.45 11.38 1.37
C THR A 68 14.82 12.11 0.09
N LYS A 69 15.85 12.97 0.16
CA LYS A 69 16.25 13.88 -0.92
C LYS A 69 17.06 13.14 -2.00
N VAL A 70 16.94 13.56 -3.26
CA VAL A 70 17.70 12.97 -4.39
C VAL A 70 19.18 13.36 -4.40
N SER A 71 19.59 14.45 -3.74
CA SER A 71 20.94 15.04 -3.84
C SER A 71 22.08 14.27 -3.11
N ILE A 72 22.01 12.93 -3.06
CA ILE A 72 23.10 12.06 -2.57
C ILE A 72 24.09 11.81 -3.73
N PRO A 73 25.43 11.95 -3.54
CA PRO A 73 26.42 11.89 -4.61
C PRO A 73 26.38 10.62 -5.46
N GLU A 74 26.79 10.77 -6.73
CA GLU A 74 26.69 9.81 -7.83
C GLU A 74 27.22 8.39 -7.58
N ARG A 75 28.15 8.18 -6.65
CA ARG A 75 28.69 6.85 -6.34
C ARG A 75 27.69 5.93 -5.64
N ASP A 76 26.66 6.47 -5.03
CA ASP A 76 25.60 5.66 -4.43
C ASP A 76 24.51 5.29 -5.45
N LYS A 77 24.52 5.84 -6.71
CA LYS A 77 23.45 5.78 -7.78
C LYS A 77 22.82 4.42 -8.06
N THR A 78 23.44 3.37 -7.57
CA THR A 78 23.01 1.97 -7.65
C THR A 78 22.00 1.56 -6.57
N ILE A 79 21.65 2.41 -5.60
CA ILE A 79 20.66 2.15 -4.51
C ILE A 79 19.25 2.75 -4.79
N TYR A 80 19.02 3.31 -5.99
CA TYR A 80 18.27 4.57 -6.14
C TYR A 80 16.75 4.47 -6.25
N MET A 81 16.18 3.28 -6.16
CA MET A 81 14.73 3.06 -6.21
C MET A 81 14.38 1.72 -5.56
N LYS A 82 15.10 1.23 -4.54
CA LYS A 82 14.95 -0.16 -4.04
C LYS A 82 13.50 -0.64 -3.82
N ILE A 83 12.58 0.25 -3.42
CA ILE A 83 11.14 -0.08 -3.28
C ILE A 83 10.50 -0.48 -4.62
N PHE A 84 10.80 0.26 -5.69
CA PHE A 84 10.18 0.12 -7.00
C PHE A 84 11.13 -0.42 -8.09
N GLN A 85 12.38 -0.71 -7.75
CA GLN A 85 13.37 -1.34 -8.61
C GLN A 85 13.12 -2.85 -8.66
N ILE A 86 13.36 -3.41 -9.84
CA ILE A 86 13.49 -4.85 -10.02
C ILE A 86 14.89 -5.20 -9.51
N MET A 87 14.97 -6.03 -8.49
CA MET A 87 16.24 -6.54 -7.99
C MET A 87 16.60 -7.79 -8.81
N ASP A 88 17.85 -7.89 -9.25
CA ASP A 88 18.42 -9.07 -9.91
C ASP A 88 18.77 -10.16 -8.86
N GLU A 89 17.85 -10.36 -7.91
CA GLU A 89 17.94 -11.39 -6.88
C GLU A 89 16.96 -12.52 -7.22
N ASN A 90 17.32 -13.77 -6.94
CA ASN A 90 16.39 -14.89 -7.00
C ASN A 90 15.36 -14.74 -5.87
N LEU A 91 14.17 -14.25 -6.21
CA LEU A 91 13.06 -14.06 -5.29
C LEU A 91 12.05 -15.21 -5.37
N ASP A 92 11.70 -15.77 -4.22
CA ASP A 92 10.51 -16.58 -4.07
C ASP A 92 9.27 -15.69 -4.11
N ASN A 93 8.27 -16.12 -4.89
CA ASN A 93 7.04 -15.37 -5.09
C ASN A 93 5.87 -16.16 -4.53
N LYS A 94 5.17 -15.59 -3.56
CA LYS A 94 4.03 -16.26 -2.90
C LYS A 94 2.85 -15.33 -2.76
N ILE A 95 1.67 -15.90 -2.98
CA ILE A 95 0.39 -15.29 -2.66
C ILE A 95 -0.13 -15.97 -1.41
N PHE A 96 -0.27 -15.20 -0.33
CA PHE A 96 -0.86 -15.66 0.91
C PHE A 96 -2.31 -15.21 1.01
N HIS A 97 -3.19 -16.10 1.45
CA HIS A 97 -4.59 -15.78 1.65
C HIS A 97 -4.84 -15.40 3.11
N LEU A 98 -5.47 -14.24 3.33
CA LEU A 98 -6.07 -13.85 4.61
C LEU A 98 -7.58 -13.86 4.46
N SER A 99 -8.21 -14.92 4.96
CA SER A 99 -9.67 -15.03 4.99
C SER A 99 -10.30 -13.94 5.87
N SER A 100 -11.60 -13.75 5.71
CA SER A 100 -12.38 -12.85 6.57
C SER A 100 -12.25 -13.24 8.06
N ASP A 101 -12.23 -14.54 8.34
CA ASP A 101 -12.03 -15.07 9.69
C ASP A 101 -10.64 -14.77 10.25
N ASN A 102 -9.59 -14.87 9.43
CA ASN A 102 -8.24 -14.48 9.87
C ASN A 102 -8.18 -12.99 10.22
N ILE A 103 -8.80 -12.13 9.41
CA ILE A 103 -8.87 -10.70 9.68
C ILE A 103 -9.67 -10.43 10.97
N LEU A 104 -10.76 -11.17 11.23
CA LEU A 104 -11.52 -11.06 12.47
C LEU A 104 -10.71 -11.50 13.70
N LYS A 105 -9.88 -12.54 13.58
CA LYS A 105 -8.95 -12.94 14.65
C LYS A 105 -7.93 -11.85 14.96
N LEU A 106 -7.28 -11.28 13.94
CA LEU A 106 -6.36 -10.15 14.11
C LEU A 106 -7.03 -8.93 14.79
N LYS A 107 -8.30 -8.65 14.47
CA LYS A 107 -9.07 -7.61 15.18
C LYS A 107 -9.30 -7.93 16.64
N LYS A 108 -9.59 -9.19 16.98
CA LYS A 108 -9.77 -9.63 18.37
C LYS A 108 -8.45 -9.53 19.15
N GLU A 109 -7.34 -9.99 18.58
CA GLU A 109 -6.00 -9.87 19.18
C GLU A 109 -5.65 -8.39 19.46
N ALA A 110 -5.85 -7.51 18.47
CA ALA A 110 -5.61 -6.09 18.64
C ALA A 110 -6.47 -5.47 19.74
N LYS A 111 -7.74 -5.91 19.89
CA LYS A 111 -8.65 -5.41 20.92
C LYS A 111 -8.26 -5.86 22.34
N MET A 112 -7.76 -7.08 22.47
CA MET A 112 -7.27 -7.60 23.77
C MET A 112 -6.04 -6.85 24.30
N SER A 113 -5.37 -6.08 23.46
CA SER A 113 -4.16 -5.33 23.81
C SER A 113 -4.44 -4.03 24.58
N ASN A 114 -5.69 -3.79 25.03
CA ASN A 114 -6.15 -2.60 25.74
C ASN A 114 -5.78 -1.27 25.06
N VAL A 115 -5.82 -1.23 23.74
CA VAL A 115 -5.55 0.00 22.98
C VAL A 115 -6.71 0.97 23.13
N GLU A 116 -6.42 2.24 23.41
CA GLU A 116 -7.44 3.29 23.44
C GLU A 116 -8.03 3.54 22.03
N GLY A 117 -9.37 3.52 21.96
CA GLY A 117 -10.14 3.83 20.74
C GLY A 117 -10.38 2.62 19.84
N THR A 118 -11.57 2.02 19.92
CA THR A 118 -11.95 0.86 19.09
C THR A 118 -11.98 1.15 17.59
N ASP A 119 -12.15 2.42 17.22
CA ASP A 119 -12.31 2.86 15.83
C ASP A 119 -11.04 2.67 15.00
N ILE A 120 -9.88 2.53 15.64
CA ILE A 120 -8.62 2.28 14.94
C ILE A 120 -8.44 0.81 14.55
N ILE A 121 -9.27 -0.10 15.08
CA ILE A 121 -9.18 -1.55 14.81
C ILE A 121 -9.93 -1.88 13.51
N THR A 122 -9.47 -1.28 12.42
CA THR A 122 -10.02 -1.50 11.07
C THR A 122 -9.35 -2.72 10.41
N SER A 123 -10.01 -3.33 9.42
CA SER A 123 -9.40 -4.43 8.66
C SER A 123 -8.09 -3.99 7.99
N PHE A 124 -8.00 -2.74 7.55
CA PHE A 124 -6.79 -2.17 7.01
C PHE A 124 -5.68 -2.15 8.08
N ASN A 125 -5.90 -1.50 9.21
CA ASN A 125 -4.84 -1.33 10.22
C ASN A 125 -4.32 -2.65 10.78
N VAL A 126 -5.19 -3.65 11.04
CA VAL A 126 -4.75 -4.94 11.57
C VAL A 126 -3.97 -5.76 10.55
N VAL A 127 -4.35 -5.71 9.27
CA VAL A 127 -3.61 -6.37 8.19
C VAL A 127 -2.25 -5.71 8.01
N MET A 128 -2.20 -4.38 7.98
CA MET A 128 -0.95 -3.62 7.86
C MET A 128 0.01 -3.88 9.03
N ALA A 129 -0.52 -3.90 10.26
CA ALA A 129 0.26 -4.22 11.46
C ALA A 129 0.81 -5.65 11.44
N HIS A 130 -0.01 -6.63 11.04
CA HIS A 130 0.42 -8.03 10.93
C HIS A 130 1.52 -8.18 9.87
N LEU A 131 1.32 -7.60 8.69
CA LEU A 131 2.30 -7.60 7.61
C LEU A 131 3.60 -6.93 8.02
N TRP A 132 3.51 -5.81 8.75
CA TRP A 132 4.67 -5.09 9.23
C TRP A 132 5.51 -5.93 10.18
N ARG A 133 4.88 -6.57 11.16
CA ARG A 133 5.58 -7.51 12.04
C ARG A 133 6.23 -8.64 11.25
N CYS A 134 5.48 -9.27 10.34
CA CYS A 134 6.00 -10.39 9.55
C CYS A 134 7.20 -9.97 8.69
N ARG A 135 7.10 -8.85 7.99
CA ARG A 135 8.13 -8.35 7.08
C ARG A 135 9.37 -7.85 7.84
N GLY A 136 9.17 -7.06 8.88
CA GLY A 136 10.26 -6.48 9.66
C GLY A 136 11.07 -7.54 10.42
N LEU A 137 10.43 -8.64 10.85
CA LEU A 137 11.10 -9.75 11.54
C LEU A 137 11.63 -10.85 10.60
N SER A 138 11.23 -10.86 9.32
CA SER A 138 11.72 -11.84 8.35
C SER A 138 13.02 -11.42 7.66
N GLU A 139 13.43 -10.16 7.81
CA GLU A 139 14.66 -9.64 7.20
C GLU A 139 15.91 -10.27 7.81
N ASN A 140 16.87 -10.61 6.95
CA ASN A 140 18.16 -11.17 7.34
C ASN A 140 19.20 -10.06 7.51
N ASP A 141 18.95 -9.14 8.43
CA ASP A 141 19.89 -8.07 8.78
C ASP A 141 20.08 -8.02 10.31
N PRO A 142 21.20 -8.55 10.84
CA PRO A 142 21.46 -8.57 12.28
C PRO A 142 21.72 -7.17 12.86
N GLU A 143 22.10 -6.19 12.04
CA GLU A 143 22.36 -4.81 12.47
C GLU A 143 21.11 -3.93 12.45
N LYS A 144 19.99 -4.47 11.94
CA LYS A 144 18.73 -3.73 11.81
C LYS A 144 18.13 -3.42 13.18
N LYS A 145 18.07 -2.12 13.51
CA LYS A 145 17.54 -1.63 14.80
C LYS A 145 16.07 -1.25 14.75
N THR A 146 15.62 -0.73 13.62
CA THR A 146 14.26 -0.24 13.42
C THR A 146 13.69 -0.80 12.14
N SER A 147 12.36 -0.83 12.05
CA SER A 147 11.67 -1.06 10.81
C SER A 147 10.63 0.03 10.53
N THR A 148 10.53 0.44 9.27
CA THR A 148 9.57 1.43 8.76
C THR A 148 8.74 0.87 7.62
N ILE A 149 7.44 0.76 7.83
CA ILE A 149 6.45 0.41 6.80
C ILE A 149 5.92 1.68 6.14
N LEU A 150 5.81 1.66 4.82
CA LEU A 150 5.14 2.69 4.02
C LEU A 150 3.86 2.15 3.39
N TYR A 151 2.87 3.02 3.20
CA TYR A 151 1.64 2.64 2.50
C TYR A 151 0.90 3.84 1.90
N ALA A 152 0.18 3.58 0.80
CA ALA A 152 -0.52 4.62 0.06
C ALA A 152 -1.76 5.13 0.82
N VAL A 153 -1.94 6.45 0.84
CA VAL A 153 -3.13 7.14 1.35
C VAL A 153 -3.71 8.03 0.27
N ASP A 154 -5.01 7.85 0.00
CA ASP A 154 -5.77 8.71 -0.93
C ASP A 154 -6.02 10.10 -0.31
N LEU A 155 -5.67 11.13 -1.07
CA LEU A 155 -5.81 12.53 -0.71
C LEU A 155 -7.14 13.14 -1.11
N ARG A 156 -7.91 12.50 -2.00
CA ARG A 156 -9.11 13.12 -2.62
C ARG A 156 -10.07 13.70 -1.58
N SER A 157 -10.40 12.95 -0.54
CA SER A 157 -11.30 13.39 0.53
C SER A 157 -10.61 14.16 1.66
N ARG A 158 -9.28 14.27 1.64
CA ARG A 158 -8.47 14.86 2.73
C ARG A 158 -8.08 16.31 2.47
N LEU A 159 -8.00 16.69 1.20
CA LEU A 159 -7.70 18.06 0.81
C LEU A 159 -8.87 18.98 1.08
N GLN A 160 -8.57 20.26 1.26
CA GLN A 160 -9.56 21.32 1.44
C GLN A 160 -9.35 22.41 0.38
N PRO A 161 -10.29 22.59 -0.58
CA PRO A 161 -11.46 21.74 -0.83
C PRO A 161 -11.07 20.30 -1.27
N PRO A 162 -11.97 19.31 -1.12
CA PRO A 162 -11.71 17.95 -1.58
C PRO A 162 -11.59 17.90 -3.11
N LEU A 163 -10.78 16.97 -3.62
CA LEU A 163 -10.72 16.73 -5.06
C LEU A 163 -12.01 16.06 -5.53
N PRO A 164 -12.46 16.36 -6.77
CA PRO A 164 -13.55 15.62 -7.38
C PRO A 164 -13.26 14.11 -7.40
N LEU A 165 -14.29 13.29 -7.20
CA LEU A 165 -14.15 11.84 -7.35
C LEU A 165 -13.65 11.46 -8.76
N SER A 166 -13.97 12.26 -9.78
CA SER A 166 -13.50 12.06 -11.15
C SER A 166 -12.07 12.56 -11.42
N TYR A 167 -11.32 13.00 -10.39
CA TYR A 167 -9.91 13.39 -10.53
C TYR A 167 -9.08 12.20 -11.02
N ALA A 168 -8.61 12.30 -12.27
CA ALA A 168 -8.01 11.18 -12.99
C ALA A 168 -6.49 11.06 -12.79
N GLY A 169 -5.89 11.90 -11.95
CA GLY A 169 -4.44 11.91 -11.69
C GLY A 169 -4.03 11.10 -10.48
N ASN A 170 -2.75 11.20 -10.12
CA ASN A 170 -2.28 10.73 -8.83
C ASN A 170 -2.73 11.69 -7.73
N ALA A 171 -3.50 11.19 -6.77
CA ALA A 171 -3.82 11.89 -5.54
C ALA A 171 -3.52 10.98 -4.36
N ILE A 172 -2.31 10.42 -4.34
CA ILE A 172 -1.83 9.55 -3.26
C ILE A 172 -0.52 10.09 -2.71
N ILE A 173 -0.33 9.96 -1.40
CA ILE A 173 1.00 10.09 -0.77
C ILE A 173 1.24 8.91 0.16
N SER A 174 2.50 8.75 0.59
CA SER A 174 2.89 7.71 1.53
C SER A 174 2.60 8.15 2.95
N ALA A 175 1.87 7.34 3.71
CA ALA A 175 1.96 7.35 5.16
C ALA A 175 3.01 6.34 5.63
N TYR A 176 3.41 6.45 6.88
CA TYR A 176 4.42 5.58 7.47
C TYR A 176 4.14 5.25 8.94
N ALA A 177 4.74 4.16 9.41
CA ALA A 177 4.92 3.86 10.82
C ALA A 177 6.31 3.26 11.04
N THR A 178 6.93 3.55 12.20
CA THR A 178 8.26 3.09 12.57
C THR A 178 8.25 2.55 13.99
N ALA A 179 8.96 1.45 14.22
CA ALA A 179 9.15 0.80 15.52
C ALA A 179 10.54 0.14 15.54
N SER A 180 11.09 -0.13 16.72
CA SER A 180 12.28 -0.97 16.83
C SER A 180 11.99 -2.42 16.46
N ILE A 181 13.02 -3.19 16.09
CA ILE A 181 12.87 -4.64 15.87
C ILE A 181 12.43 -5.35 17.17
N SER A 182 12.90 -4.89 18.33
CA SER A 182 12.44 -5.39 19.63
C SER A 182 10.95 -5.11 19.87
N GLU A 183 10.47 -3.91 19.53
CA GLU A 183 9.06 -3.55 19.64
C GLU A 183 8.19 -4.41 18.71
N LEU A 184 8.60 -4.64 17.45
CA LEU A 184 7.89 -5.53 16.54
C LEU A 184 7.73 -6.95 17.10
N LYS A 185 8.76 -7.44 17.80
CA LYS A 185 8.82 -8.78 18.39
C LYS A 185 7.99 -8.91 19.67
N GLU A 186 8.06 -7.91 20.56
CA GLU A 186 7.59 -8.02 21.94
C GLU A 186 6.25 -7.32 22.19
N LYS A 187 5.96 -6.24 21.45
CA LYS A 187 4.73 -5.47 21.68
C LYS A 187 3.51 -6.16 21.08
N PRO A 188 2.33 -6.05 21.72
CA PRO A 188 1.08 -6.59 21.19
C PRO A 188 0.72 -6.05 19.80
N LEU A 189 -0.08 -6.79 19.03
CA LEU A 189 -0.53 -6.33 17.71
C LEU A 189 -1.26 -4.99 17.78
N GLY A 190 -2.02 -4.75 18.86
CA GLY A 190 -2.72 -3.50 19.08
C GLY A 190 -1.81 -2.27 19.12
N TYR A 191 -0.58 -2.41 19.65
CA TYR A 191 0.41 -1.33 19.65
C TYR A 191 0.81 -0.95 18.21
N LEU A 192 1.08 -1.94 17.36
CA LEU A 192 1.41 -1.71 15.95
C LEU A 192 0.22 -1.11 15.18
N VAL A 193 -1.01 -1.58 15.46
CA VAL A 193 -2.25 -1.01 14.92
C VAL A 193 -2.38 0.48 15.26
N GLN A 194 -2.01 0.88 16.48
CA GLN A 194 -2.02 2.28 16.90
C GLN A 194 -1.03 3.11 16.07
N LEU A 195 0.21 2.63 15.88
CA LEU A 195 1.22 3.32 15.08
C LEU A 195 0.79 3.47 13.62
N ILE A 196 0.22 2.42 13.01
CA ILE A 196 -0.36 2.48 11.66
C ILE A 196 -1.49 3.51 11.62
N SER A 197 -2.41 3.49 12.57
CA SER A 197 -3.50 4.45 12.60
C SER A 197 -3.01 5.89 12.73
N GLN A 198 -1.96 6.14 13.53
CA GLN A 198 -1.36 7.46 13.68
C GLN A 198 -0.71 7.93 12.38
N GLY A 199 -0.01 7.05 11.65
CA GLY A 199 0.53 7.35 10.32
C GLY A 199 -0.54 7.83 9.35
N THR A 200 -1.69 7.14 9.31
CA THR A 200 -2.83 7.52 8.46
C THR A 200 -3.51 8.81 8.92
N LYS A 201 -3.67 9.01 10.24
CA LYS A 201 -4.29 10.23 10.81
C LYS A 201 -3.41 11.47 10.63
N ARG A 202 -2.09 11.30 10.54
CA ARG A 202 -1.13 12.39 10.29
C ARG A 202 -1.35 13.09 8.95
N ILE A 203 -1.87 12.37 7.96
CA ILE A 203 -2.11 12.91 6.62
C ILE A 203 -3.35 13.80 6.61
N THR A 204 -3.23 15.02 7.14
CA THR A 204 -4.24 16.08 7.02
C THR A 204 -4.05 16.85 5.71
N ASN A 205 -4.95 17.80 5.44
CA ASN A 205 -4.79 18.75 4.33
C ASN A 205 -3.44 19.48 4.39
N GLU A 206 -3.09 20.01 5.56
CA GLU A 206 -1.86 20.81 5.77
C GLU A 206 -0.62 19.93 5.62
N TYR A 207 -0.66 18.70 6.15
CA TYR A 207 0.42 17.75 5.97
C TYR A 207 0.63 17.39 4.49
N ALA A 208 -0.46 17.15 3.75
CA ALA A 208 -0.40 16.86 2.32
C ALA A 208 0.15 18.05 1.51
N ARG A 209 -0.26 19.28 1.84
CA ARG A 209 0.28 20.50 1.20
C ARG A 209 1.76 20.70 1.49
N SER A 210 2.19 20.49 2.73
CA SER A 210 3.61 20.50 3.10
C SER A 210 4.40 19.41 2.37
N HIS A 211 3.83 18.22 2.19
CA HIS A 211 4.47 17.11 1.48
C HIS A 211 4.71 17.46 0.01
N ILE A 212 3.71 18.05 -0.66
CA ILE A 212 3.83 18.54 -2.04
C ILE A 212 4.91 19.61 -2.15
N ASP A 213 4.89 20.61 -1.25
CA ASP A 213 5.90 21.68 -1.22
C ASP A 213 7.30 21.13 -0.96
N TRP A 214 7.43 20.12 -0.10
CA TRP A 214 8.71 19.47 0.17
C TRP A 214 9.26 18.78 -1.07
N LEU A 215 8.41 18.10 -1.85
CA LEU A 215 8.80 17.44 -3.09
C LEU A 215 9.21 18.45 -4.16
N GLU A 216 8.52 19.59 -4.26
CA GLU A 216 8.88 20.69 -5.17
C GLU A 216 10.27 21.23 -4.87
N LEU A 217 10.59 21.45 -3.59
CA LEU A 217 11.88 22.04 -3.19
C LEU A 217 13.06 21.06 -3.29
N HIS A 218 12.83 19.77 -3.02
CA HIS A 218 13.92 18.84 -2.78
C HIS A 218 14.08 17.77 -3.86
N THR A 219 13.05 17.53 -4.67
CA THR A 219 12.95 16.34 -5.53
C THR A 219 13.29 15.08 -4.73
N GLY A 220 12.32 14.42 -4.12
CA GLY A 220 12.58 13.25 -3.27
C GLY A 220 11.70 12.05 -3.56
N PHE A 221 11.95 10.98 -2.81
CA PHE A 221 11.32 9.68 -3.02
C PHE A 221 10.94 9.01 -1.69
N PRO A 222 9.99 8.05 -1.70
CA PRO A 222 9.60 7.32 -0.50
C PRO A 222 10.79 6.65 0.18
N HIS A 223 10.93 6.88 1.48
CA HIS A 223 12.00 6.35 2.33
C HIS A 223 11.42 5.49 3.46
N GLY A 224 11.74 4.20 3.42
CA GLY A 224 11.28 3.18 4.36
C GLY A 224 11.80 1.82 3.91
N ASP A 225 11.53 0.77 4.70
CA ASP A 225 12.05 -0.56 4.41
C ASP A 225 11.27 -1.26 3.31
N PHE A 226 9.94 -1.12 3.33
CA PHE A 226 9.08 -1.69 2.33
C PHE A 226 7.78 -0.89 2.21
N TYR A 227 7.13 -1.07 1.07
CA TYR A 227 5.89 -0.39 0.72
C TYR A 227 4.76 -1.39 0.56
N VAL A 228 3.61 -1.08 1.11
CA VAL A 228 2.39 -1.85 0.88
C VAL A 228 1.47 -1.05 -0.02
N SER A 229 1.13 -1.62 -1.18
CA SER A 229 0.20 -1.04 -2.14
C SER A 229 -1.16 -1.76 -2.05
N PRO A 230 -2.18 -1.10 -1.47
CA PRO A 230 -3.48 -1.70 -1.20
C PRO A 230 -4.42 -1.65 -2.42
N TRP A 231 -4.51 -2.73 -3.20
CA TRP A 231 -5.38 -2.82 -4.38
C TRP A 231 -6.77 -3.43 -4.09
N TRP A 232 -6.92 -4.15 -2.98
CA TRP A 232 -8.12 -4.96 -2.70
C TRP A 232 -9.43 -4.19 -2.60
N LYS A 233 -9.39 -2.86 -2.42
CA LYS A 233 -10.58 -1.99 -2.41
C LYS A 233 -10.66 -1.02 -3.58
N ILE A 234 -9.76 -1.10 -4.55
CA ILE A 234 -9.83 -0.21 -5.73
C ILE A 234 -11.11 -0.49 -6.51
N GLY A 235 -11.47 -1.77 -6.69
CA GLY A 235 -12.68 -2.19 -7.40
C GLY A 235 -12.48 -2.45 -8.90
N LEU A 236 -11.24 -2.74 -9.34
CA LEU A 236 -10.95 -3.05 -10.75
C LEU A 236 -11.68 -4.30 -11.24
N ALA A 237 -11.91 -5.28 -10.36
CA ALA A 237 -12.67 -6.49 -10.66
C ALA A 237 -14.20 -6.26 -10.70
N ASP A 238 -14.67 -5.12 -10.21
CA ASP A 238 -16.09 -4.82 -10.08
C ASP A 238 -16.64 -4.02 -11.27
N VAL A 239 -15.77 -3.55 -12.17
CA VAL A 239 -16.16 -2.82 -13.38
C VAL A 239 -17.02 -3.72 -14.27
N ASP A 240 -18.20 -3.24 -14.61
CA ASP A 240 -19.19 -4.01 -15.36
C ASP A 240 -19.21 -3.58 -16.84
N TYR A 241 -18.63 -4.43 -17.68
CA TYR A 241 -18.56 -4.23 -19.13
C TYR A 241 -19.83 -4.79 -19.81
N PRO A 242 -20.07 -4.50 -21.11
CA PRO A 242 -21.20 -5.09 -21.84
C PRO A 242 -21.24 -6.63 -21.85
N TRP A 243 -20.09 -7.28 -21.63
CA TRP A 243 -19.94 -8.74 -21.52
C TRP A 243 -19.84 -9.23 -20.05
N GLY A 244 -20.16 -8.36 -19.09
CA GLY A 244 -20.11 -8.64 -17.65
C GLY A 244 -18.77 -8.33 -17.00
N ARG A 245 -18.69 -8.60 -15.70
CA ARG A 245 -17.52 -8.34 -14.85
C ARG A 245 -16.34 -9.28 -15.16
N PRO A 246 -15.09 -8.83 -14.96
CA PRO A 246 -13.92 -9.69 -15.03
C PRO A 246 -14.03 -10.90 -14.10
N LYS A 247 -13.81 -12.11 -14.63
CA LYS A 247 -13.67 -13.31 -13.79
C LYS A 247 -12.41 -13.28 -12.92
N TYR A 248 -11.34 -12.67 -13.43
CA TYR A 248 -10.07 -12.50 -12.75
C TYR A 248 -9.50 -11.11 -13.07
N CYS A 249 -8.98 -10.43 -12.05
CA CYS A 249 -8.28 -9.17 -12.18
C CYS A 249 -7.04 -9.21 -11.29
N THR A 250 -5.86 -9.11 -11.88
CA THR A 250 -4.59 -9.20 -11.16
C THR A 250 -3.56 -8.32 -11.87
N PRO A 251 -2.62 -7.68 -11.15
CA PRO A 251 -1.50 -7.00 -11.78
C PRO A 251 -0.66 -7.99 -12.59
N VAL A 252 -0.05 -7.49 -13.67
CA VAL A 252 1.06 -8.20 -14.33
C VAL A 252 2.22 -8.21 -13.35
N LEU A 253 2.66 -9.42 -12.99
CA LEU A 253 3.58 -9.62 -11.90
C LEU A 253 4.99 -9.15 -12.29
N HIS A 254 5.40 -8.00 -11.75
CA HIS A 254 6.78 -7.57 -11.70
C HIS A 254 7.22 -7.54 -10.24
N PHE A 255 7.91 -8.60 -9.84
CA PHE A 255 8.23 -8.90 -8.46
C PHE A 255 9.32 -7.98 -7.94
N ARG A 256 9.07 -7.37 -6.78
CA ARG A 256 9.97 -6.40 -6.15
C ARG A 256 10.05 -6.73 -4.67
N LYS A 257 11.26 -6.97 -4.17
CA LYS A 257 11.53 -7.42 -2.79
C LYS A 257 10.88 -6.53 -1.72
N LEU A 258 10.78 -5.24 -2.02
CA LEU A 258 10.35 -4.21 -1.08
C LEU A 258 8.92 -3.70 -1.36
N LEU A 259 8.16 -4.39 -2.21
CA LEU A 259 6.76 -4.07 -2.50
C LEU A 259 5.87 -5.26 -2.13
N VAL A 260 4.90 -5.01 -1.25
CA VAL A 260 3.82 -5.95 -0.95
C VAL A 260 2.54 -5.44 -1.59
N LEU A 261 1.85 -6.32 -2.34
CA LEU A 261 0.58 -6.00 -2.98
C LEU A 261 -0.56 -6.70 -2.26
N LEU A 262 -1.59 -5.95 -1.91
CA LEU A 262 -2.80 -6.50 -1.29
C LEU A 262 -3.91 -6.51 -2.32
N LEU A 263 -4.34 -7.70 -2.73
CA LEU A 263 -5.22 -7.97 -3.86
C LEU A 263 -6.60 -8.43 -3.39
N PRO A 264 -7.66 -8.15 -4.16
CA PRO A 264 -9.02 -8.56 -3.78
C PRO A 264 -9.16 -10.09 -3.78
N ASN A 265 -9.97 -10.60 -2.85
CA ASN A 265 -10.46 -11.97 -2.80
C ASN A 265 -11.91 -11.94 -2.29
N SER A 266 -12.75 -12.89 -2.72
CA SER A 266 -14.13 -12.98 -2.26
C SER A 266 -14.25 -13.26 -0.76
N ASP A 267 -13.27 -13.96 -0.18
CA ASP A 267 -13.18 -14.18 1.26
C ASP A 267 -11.93 -13.47 1.82
N GLY A 268 -12.07 -12.20 2.21
CA GLY A 268 -10.93 -11.44 2.75
C GLY A 268 -10.03 -10.84 1.67
N LEU A 269 -8.74 -11.18 1.68
CA LEU A 269 -7.76 -10.63 0.71
C LEU A 269 -6.58 -11.57 0.45
N ASN A 270 -5.89 -11.30 -0.65
CA ASN A 270 -4.64 -11.96 -1.02
C ASN A 270 -3.46 -10.99 -0.78
N VAL A 271 -2.36 -11.51 -0.24
CA VAL A 271 -1.11 -10.80 0.00
C VAL A 271 -0.05 -11.37 -0.92
N LEU A 272 0.36 -10.60 -1.91
CA LEU A 272 1.46 -10.97 -2.79
C LEU A 272 2.78 -10.43 -2.22
N VAL A 273 3.72 -11.34 -2.01
CA VAL A 273 5.03 -11.08 -1.41
C VAL A 273 6.12 -11.73 -2.25
N SER A 274 7.21 -10.99 -2.46
CA SER A 274 8.42 -11.45 -3.14
C SER A 274 9.61 -11.24 -2.23
N LEU A 275 10.32 -12.30 -1.86
CA LEU A 275 11.45 -12.24 -0.92
C LEU A 275 12.53 -13.26 -1.30
N PRO A 276 13.80 -13.07 -0.90
CA PRO A 276 14.79 -14.13 -0.93
C PRO A 276 14.29 -15.37 -0.18
N HIS A 277 14.74 -16.55 -0.60
CA HIS A 277 14.25 -17.83 -0.08
C HIS A 277 14.20 -17.92 1.45
N ASP A 278 15.29 -17.55 2.12
CA ASP A 278 15.40 -17.61 3.58
C ASP A 278 14.47 -16.60 4.29
N GLU A 279 14.36 -15.38 3.75
CA GLU A 279 13.43 -14.36 4.26
C GLU A 279 11.98 -14.83 4.05
N MET A 280 11.67 -15.46 2.91
CA MET A 280 10.35 -15.98 2.60
C MET A 280 9.92 -17.11 3.57
N GLY A 281 10.85 -18.00 3.93
CA GLY A 281 10.61 -19.04 4.94
C GLY A 281 10.19 -18.43 6.29
N LYS A 282 10.97 -17.48 6.80
CA LYS A 282 10.68 -16.76 8.04
C LYS A 282 9.36 -15.98 7.97
N PHE A 283 9.13 -15.26 6.87
CA PHE A 283 7.90 -14.51 6.64
C PHE A 283 6.69 -15.42 6.72
N GLN A 284 6.72 -16.57 6.03
CA GLN A 284 5.61 -17.53 5.99
C GLN A 284 5.29 -18.09 7.38
N ASP A 285 6.30 -18.40 8.18
CA ASP A 285 6.12 -18.91 9.54
C ASP A 285 5.50 -17.87 10.48
N LEU A 286 5.94 -16.61 10.37
CA LEU A 286 5.37 -15.49 11.12
C LEU A 286 3.94 -15.19 10.65
N PHE A 287 3.69 -15.22 9.34
CA PHE A 287 2.41 -14.86 8.75
C PHE A 287 1.28 -15.81 9.14
N ARG A 288 1.59 -17.10 9.31
CA ARG A 288 0.64 -18.13 9.76
C ARG A 288 0.29 -18.02 11.25
N ARG A 289 1.10 -17.34 12.06
CA ARG A 289 0.88 -17.12 13.49
C ARG A 289 -0.08 -15.95 13.69
N LEU A 290 -1.38 -16.23 13.59
CA LEU A 290 -2.44 -15.23 13.72
C LEU A 290 -2.80 -14.87 15.17
N ASP A 291 -2.37 -15.66 16.16
CA ASP A 291 -2.84 -15.55 17.56
C ASP A 291 -1.70 -15.65 18.61
N SER A 292 -0.41 -15.59 18.24
CA SER A 292 0.63 -16.21 19.08
C SER A 292 1.97 -15.48 19.22
N PHE A 293 1.98 -14.15 19.39
CA PHE A 293 3.19 -13.45 19.88
C PHE A 293 3.17 -13.21 21.41
N HIS A 294 2.08 -13.56 22.09
CA HIS A 294 1.95 -13.49 23.55
C HIS A 294 1.83 -14.86 24.21
N ILE A 295 2.84 -15.71 24.05
CA ILE A 295 3.10 -16.81 25.00
C ILE A 295 4.62 -16.97 25.17
N SER A 296 5.21 -16.18 26.06
CA SER A 296 6.30 -16.61 26.97
C SER A 296 6.61 -15.52 28.00
N GLN A 297 5.64 -15.15 28.82
CA GLN A 297 5.93 -14.63 30.16
C GLN A 297 4.93 -15.26 31.13
N SER A 298 5.25 -16.47 31.59
CA SER A 298 5.17 -16.86 33.02
C SER A 298 5.29 -18.38 33.19
N ARG A 299 6.06 -18.73 34.24
CA ARG A 299 6.30 -20.04 34.90
C ARG A 299 7.42 -20.88 34.26
N LEU A 300 8.56 -21.14 34.90
CA LEU A 300 9.09 -20.87 36.25
C LEU A 300 10.61 -20.65 36.08
#